data_AF-A0AAF0YKQ0-F1
#
_entry.id   AF-A0AAF0YKQ0-F1
#
_cell.length_a   1.000
_cell.length_b   1.000
_cell.length_c   1.000
_cell.angle_alpha   90.00
_cell.angle_beta   90.00
_cell.angle_gamma   90.00
#
_symmetry.space_group_name_H-M   'P 1'
#
loop_
_entity.id
_entity.type
_entity.pdbx_description
1 polymer ?
#
loop_
_entity_poly.entity_id
_entity_poly.type
_entity_poly.pdbx_seq_one_letter_code
_entity_poly.pdbx_strand_id
1 'polypeptide(L)'
;MEIKVKVKDSTHQLQIFKYKLSLDQKVRDLIALLTDDLPYLTHEVSKLTYGEYSYSELYEMKLNKLFDALNKAKLSSDDLTLELSILESKDKNIAHLDLDYTQFIKMSDLYIDIKKTYRVPNSTIFYIQQNGEQYVIRKEENHLEFYSFRQQFDEAFKEDDRLPFFAIEYKSKDEMSQKDIHWIKKYRYPKKEKENPFIHIEVARISQSILDDITRLIHRLYTIIGRFERGKVPFTEVDKLPTYIEQDGKVTIGYVPILQLERILQQKKSPNN
;
A
#
# COMPACT_ATOMS: atom_id res chain seq x y z
N MET A 1 -9.29 12.77 -14.13
CA MET A 1 -8.78 12.66 -12.75
C MET A 1 -8.35 14.05 -12.30
N GLU A 2 -8.38 14.36 -11.01
CA GLU A 2 -7.94 15.67 -10.51
C GLU A 2 -6.70 15.46 -9.63
N ILE A 3 -5.62 16.18 -9.92
CA ILE A 3 -4.39 16.17 -9.13
C ILE A 3 -4.40 17.44 -8.29
N LYS A 4 -4.42 17.28 -6.97
CA LYS A 4 -4.17 18.36 -6.03
C LYS A 4 -2.67 18.53 -5.86
N VAL A 5 -2.20 19.77 -5.99
CA VAL A 5 -0.82 20.19 -5.80
C VAL A 5 -0.79 21.12 -4.61
N LYS A 6 -0.02 20.79 -3.57
CA LYS A 6 0.32 21.73 -2.51
C LYS A 6 1.72 22.26 -2.75
N VAL A 7 1.86 23.57 -2.71
CA VAL A 7 3.10 24.29 -2.94
C VAL A 7 3.55 24.88 -1.61
N LYS A 8 4.79 24.56 -1.22
CA LYS A 8 5.46 25.13 -0.06
C LYS A 8 6.81 25.67 -0.50
N ASP A 9 6.94 26.99 -0.54
CA ASP A 9 8.21 27.66 -0.81
C ASP A 9 8.78 28.30 0.47
N SER A 10 9.98 28.87 0.37
CA SER A 10 10.69 29.52 1.49
C SER A 10 10.13 30.91 1.88
N THR A 11 9.18 31.47 1.14
CA THR A 11 8.78 32.89 1.25
C THR A 11 7.27 33.14 1.43
N HIS A 12 6.40 32.15 1.20
CA HIS A 12 4.94 32.29 1.17
C HIS A 12 4.19 31.22 1.99
N GLN A 13 2.93 31.55 2.34
CA GLN A 13 1.97 30.63 2.93
C GLN A 13 1.68 29.44 1.98
N LEU A 14 1.32 28.28 2.55
CA LEU A 14 0.93 27.07 1.82
C LEU A 14 -0.14 27.38 0.76
N GLN A 15 0.18 27.15 -0.52
CA GLN A 15 -0.77 27.32 -1.63
C GLN A 15 -1.23 25.95 -2.15
N ILE A 16 -2.48 25.89 -2.61
CA ILE A 16 -3.11 24.62 -3.03
C ILE A 16 -3.82 24.80 -4.37
N PHE A 17 -3.44 24.01 -5.35
CA PHE A 17 -4.01 23.98 -6.69
C PHE A 17 -4.63 22.63 -7.01
N LYS A 18 -5.49 22.61 -8.03
CA LYS A 18 -6.16 21.40 -8.52
C LYS A 18 -6.18 21.41 -10.05
N TYR A 19 -5.55 20.40 -10.64
CA TYR A 19 -5.43 20.28 -12.08
C TYR A 19 -6.12 19.02 -12.59
N LYS A 20 -6.85 19.14 -13.71
CA LYS A 20 -7.41 17.98 -14.40
C LYS A 20 -6.41 17.47 -15.42
N LEU A 21 -5.75 16.36 -15.07
CA LEU A 21 -4.74 15.70 -15.91
C LEU A 21 -5.02 14.20 -16.02
N SER A 22 -4.56 13.61 -17.12
CA SER A 22 -4.49 12.16 -17.30
C SER A 22 -3.16 11.63 -16.75
N LEU A 23 -3.18 10.42 -16.17
CA LEU A 23 -1.98 9.76 -15.66
C LEU A 23 -0.95 9.38 -16.75
N ASP A 24 -1.39 9.32 -18.01
CA ASP A 24 -0.53 9.09 -19.16
C ASP A 24 0.20 10.33 -19.67
N GLN A 25 -0.19 11.52 -19.19
CA GLN A 25 0.52 12.76 -19.48
C GLN A 25 1.85 12.84 -18.74
N LYS A 26 2.69 13.78 -19.14
CA LYS A 26 4.05 13.94 -18.60
C LYS A 26 4.09 14.94 -17.46
N VAL A 27 5.14 14.88 -16.63
CA VAL A 27 5.35 15.85 -15.53
C VAL A 27 5.47 17.27 -16.06
N ARG A 28 6.08 17.46 -17.24
CA ARG A 28 6.11 18.79 -17.91
C ARG A 28 4.72 19.40 -18.11
N ASP A 29 3.69 18.60 -18.35
CA ASP A 29 2.33 19.09 -18.57
C ASP A 29 1.73 19.63 -17.25
N LEU A 30 2.06 18.99 -16.12
CA LEU A 30 1.72 19.48 -14.78
C LEU A 30 2.53 20.75 -14.43
N ILE A 31 3.83 20.75 -14.73
CA ILE A 31 4.72 21.89 -14.48
C ILE A 31 4.24 23.12 -15.24
N ALA A 32 3.87 22.98 -16.53
CA ALA A 32 3.37 24.08 -17.34
C ALA A 32 2.15 24.75 -16.70
N LEU A 33 1.16 23.96 -16.27
CA LEU A 33 -0.03 24.48 -15.57
C LEU A 33 0.32 25.18 -14.26
N LEU A 34 1.26 24.63 -13.50
CA LEU A 34 1.72 25.23 -12.25
C LEU A 34 2.45 26.56 -12.47
N THR A 35 3.29 26.64 -13.50
CA THR A 35 4.03 27.87 -13.83
C THR A 35 3.15 28.92 -14.50
N ASP A 36 2.07 28.53 -15.16
CA ASP A 36 1.06 29.47 -15.65
C ASP A 36 0.32 30.14 -14.47
N ASP A 37 -0.03 29.37 -13.44
CA ASP A 37 -0.67 29.89 -12.22
C ASP A 37 0.33 30.64 -11.31
N LEU A 38 1.59 30.19 -11.27
CA LEU A 38 2.66 30.76 -10.44
C LEU A 38 3.94 31.03 -11.26
N PRO A 39 3.97 32.10 -12.07
CA PRO A 39 5.11 32.40 -12.95
C PRO A 39 6.44 32.58 -12.22
N TYR A 40 6.41 33.05 -10.97
CA TYR A 40 7.59 33.25 -10.15
C TYR A 40 8.31 31.95 -9.78
N LEU A 41 7.65 30.79 -9.87
CA LEU A 41 8.24 29.50 -9.55
C LEU A 41 9.03 28.87 -10.71
N THR A 42 9.02 29.47 -11.91
CA THR A 42 9.65 28.90 -13.12
C THR A 42 11.09 28.47 -12.89
N HIS A 43 11.87 29.27 -12.17
CA HIS A 43 13.26 28.96 -11.86
C HIS A 43 13.39 27.83 -10.82
N GLU A 44 12.59 27.86 -9.75
CA GLU A 44 12.67 26.86 -8.66
C GLU A 44 12.15 25.49 -9.08
N VAL A 45 11.14 25.44 -9.95
CA VAL A 45 10.61 24.19 -10.49
C VAL A 45 11.68 23.43 -11.28
N SER A 46 12.60 24.14 -11.95
CA SER A 46 13.71 23.52 -12.70
C SER A 46 14.76 22.80 -11.84
N LYS A 47 14.70 22.98 -10.52
CA LYS A 47 15.58 22.34 -9.54
C LYS A 47 14.91 21.16 -8.81
N LEU A 48 13.64 20.86 -9.11
CA LEU A 48 12.92 19.81 -8.42
C LEU A 48 13.50 18.43 -8.71
N THR A 49 13.53 17.63 -7.65
CA THR A 49 13.90 16.22 -7.67
C THR A 49 12.78 15.37 -7.09
N TYR A 50 12.80 14.07 -7.38
CA TYR A 50 11.85 13.08 -6.88
C TYR A 50 12.57 11.74 -6.74
N GLY A 51 12.76 11.29 -5.52
CA GLY A 51 13.62 10.13 -5.25
C GLY A 51 15.03 10.34 -5.80
N GLU A 52 15.47 9.46 -6.69
CA GLU A 52 16.78 9.52 -7.36
C GLU A 52 16.75 10.28 -8.69
N TYR A 53 15.57 10.72 -9.15
CA TYR A 53 15.42 11.34 -10.45
C TYR A 53 15.70 12.85 -10.41
N SER A 54 16.57 13.28 -11.33
CA SER A 54 16.84 14.68 -11.63
C SER A 54 15.68 15.35 -12.35
N TYR A 55 15.66 16.69 -12.37
CA TYR A 55 14.62 17.45 -13.09
C TYR A 55 14.48 17.04 -14.56
N SER A 56 15.59 16.86 -15.28
CA SER A 56 15.56 16.47 -16.70
C SER A 56 14.88 15.12 -16.94
N GLU A 57 15.06 14.18 -16.01
CA GLU A 57 14.42 12.86 -16.09
C GLU A 57 12.95 12.94 -15.71
N LEU A 58 12.63 13.75 -14.68
CA LEU A 58 11.26 14.00 -14.25
C LEU A 58 10.43 14.66 -15.34
N TYR A 59 10.99 15.67 -16.01
CA TYR A 59 10.29 16.49 -16.99
C TYR A 59 9.60 15.65 -18.07
N GLU A 60 10.28 14.61 -18.54
CA GLU A 60 9.78 13.71 -19.58
C GLU A 60 9.06 12.46 -19.04
N MET A 61 9.06 12.26 -17.72
CA MET A 61 8.42 11.15 -17.05
C MET A 61 6.90 11.24 -17.16
N LYS A 62 6.22 10.08 -17.27
CA LYS A 62 4.76 10.03 -17.14
C LYS A 62 4.34 10.28 -15.69
N LEU A 63 3.23 10.99 -15.50
CA LEU A 63 2.68 11.30 -14.18
C LEU A 63 2.40 10.04 -13.35
N ASN A 64 1.95 8.95 -13.97
CA ASN A 64 1.72 7.67 -13.28
C ASN A 64 2.96 7.08 -12.59
N LYS A 65 4.17 7.50 -12.97
CA LYS A 65 5.41 7.05 -12.32
C LYS A 65 5.79 7.89 -11.10
N LEU A 66 5.20 9.09 -10.94
CA LEU A 66 5.42 9.92 -9.75
C LEU A 66 4.57 9.45 -8.57
N PHE A 67 3.39 8.91 -8.86
CA PHE A 67 2.44 8.50 -7.85
C PHE A 67 2.69 7.03 -7.53
N ASP A 68 3.30 6.78 -6.37
CA ASP A 68 3.36 5.46 -5.77
C ASP A 68 1.95 4.96 -5.40
N ALA A 69 1.85 3.75 -4.84
CA ALA A 69 0.60 3.09 -4.44
C ALA A 69 -0.33 3.93 -3.51
N LEU A 70 0.13 5.07 -3.00
CA LEU A 70 -0.63 6.00 -2.16
C LEU A 70 -1.22 7.20 -2.91
N ASN A 71 -1.20 7.17 -4.26
CA ASN A 71 -1.73 8.27 -5.08
C ASN A 71 -1.09 9.64 -4.75
N LYS A 72 0.08 9.64 -4.08
CA LYS A 72 0.79 10.82 -3.60
C LYS A 72 2.22 10.80 -4.10
N ALA A 73 2.76 11.98 -4.37
CA ALA A 73 4.14 12.19 -4.76
C ALA A 73 4.67 13.43 -4.05
N LYS A 74 5.96 13.45 -3.72
CA LYS A 74 6.61 14.64 -3.16
C LYS A 74 7.83 14.99 -4.01
N LEU A 75 7.76 16.13 -4.69
CA LEU A 75 8.90 16.69 -5.41
C LEU A 75 9.51 17.78 -4.56
N SER A 76 10.84 17.82 -4.47
CA SER A 76 11.53 18.78 -3.60
C SER A 76 12.81 19.31 -4.22
N SER A 77 13.11 20.54 -3.84
CA SER A 77 14.40 21.22 -3.94
C SER A 77 14.66 21.92 -2.61
N ASP A 78 15.81 22.59 -2.46
CA ASP A 78 16.16 23.30 -1.23
C ASP A 78 15.13 24.39 -0.87
N ASP A 79 14.54 25.03 -1.88
CA ASP A 79 13.67 26.21 -1.71
C ASP A 79 12.18 25.94 -1.98
N LEU A 80 11.84 24.78 -2.57
CA LEU A 80 10.49 24.46 -3.01
C LEU A 80 10.15 22.99 -2.77
N THR A 81 8.99 22.74 -2.15
CA THR A 81 8.37 21.42 -2.05
C THR A 81 7.00 21.44 -2.71
N LEU A 82 6.77 20.48 -3.61
CA LEU A 82 5.47 20.16 -4.19
C LEU A 82 4.96 18.82 -3.63
N GLU A 83 3.85 18.84 -2.92
CA GLU A 83 3.12 17.62 -2.55
C GLU A 83 1.98 17.41 -3.55
N LEU A 84 2.08 16.36 -4.35
CA LEU A 84 1.05 15.96 -5.29
C LEU A 84 0.16 14.90 -4.64
N SER A 85 -1.14 14.99 -4.86
CA SER A 85 -2.10 13.95 -4.46
C SER A 85 -3.20 13.82 -5.49
N ILE A 86 -3.48 12.61 -5.95
CA ILE A 86 -4.64 12.33 -6.79
C ILE A 86 -5.89 12.44 -5.91
N LEU A 87 -6.81 13.34 -6.27
CA LEU A 87 -8.12 13.45 -5.66
C LEU A 87 -9.04 12.39 -6.28
N GLU A 88 -9.43 11.41 -5.45
CA GLU A 88 -10.35 10.35 -5.87
C GLU A 88 -11.82 10.80 -5.86
N SER A 89 -12.60 10.18 -6.75
CA SER A 89 -14.05 10.13 -6.67
C SER A 89 -14.50 9.45 -5.37
N LYS A 90 -15.60 9.94 -4.78
CA LYS A 90 -16.09 9.69 -3.41
C LYS A 90 -16.28 8.24 -2.91
N ASP A 91 -15.98 7.18 -3.66
CA ASP A 91 -16.14 5.79 -3.18
C ASP A 91 -14.76 5.18 -2.85
N LYS A 92 -14.35 5.30 -1.58
CA LYS A 92 -13.12 4.69 -1.02
C LYS A 92 -13.21 3.16 -0.83
N ASN A 93 -14.33 2.55 -1.22
CA ASN A 93 -14.55 1.10 -1.10
C ASN A 93 -14.50 0.45 -2.49
N ILE A 94 -13.38 -0.24 -2.74
CA ILE A 94 -13.10 -0.95 -3.99
C ILE A 94 -14.09 -2.06 -4.28
N ALA A 95 -14.70 -2.62 -3.23
CA ALA A 95 -15.61 -3.75 -3.33
C ALA A 95 -16.62 -3.55 -4.47
N HIS A 96 -17.08 -2.33 -4.72
CA HIS A 96 -18.14 -2.08 -5.71
C HIS A 96 -17.71 -2.05 -7.19
N LEU A 97 -16.46 -2.38 -7.53
CA LEU A 97 -16.01 -2.49 -8.93
C LEU A 97 -16.36 -3.84 -9.55
N ASP A 98 -16.58 -3.89 -10.87
CA ASP A 98 -16.85 -5.11 -11.64
C ASP A 98 -15.56 -5.94 -11.86
N LEU A 99 -14.97 -6.42 -10.77
CA LEU A 99 -13.87 -7.39 -10.74
C LEU A 99 -14.38 -8.74 -10.20
N ASP A 100 -13.67 -9.82 -10.46
CA ASP A 100 -13.98 -11.14 -9.88
C ASP A 100 -13.31 -11.30 -8.51
N TYR A 101 -14.11 -11.21 -7.45
CA TYR A 101 -13.66 -11.37 -6.05
C TYR A 101 -13.80 -12.80 -5.52
N THR A 102 -14.19 -13.78 -6.35
CA THR A 102 -14.49 -15.14 -5.87
C THR A 102 -13.33 -15.76 -5.10
N GLN A 103 -12.12 -15.70 -5.64
CA GLN A 103 -10.92 -16.24 -4.96
C GLN A 103 -10.52 -15.41 -3.74
N PHE A 104 -10.66 -14.08 -3.81
CA PHE A 104 -10.40 -13.19 -2.69
C PHE A 104 -11.30 -13.51 -1.49
N ILE A 105 -12.61 -13.67 -1.70
CA ILE A 105 -13.58 -14.03 -0.67
C ILE A 105 -13.23 -15.39 -0.06
N LYS A 106 -12.98 -16.40 -0.92
CA LYS A 106 -12.62 -17.75 -0.49
C LYS A 106 -11.33 -17.76 0.35
N MET A 107 -10.29 -17.06 -0.09
CA MET A 107 -9.03 -17.03 0.63
C MET A 107 -9.11 -16.25 1.93
N SER A 108 -9.92 -15.19 1.95
CA SER A 108 -10.23 -14.45 3.18
C SER A 108 -10.92 -15.33 4.21
N ASP A 109 -11.86 -16.19 3.80
CA ASP A 109 -12.49 -17.17 4.70
C ASP A 109 -11.49 -18.15 5.29
N LEU A 110 -10.63 -18.75 4.45
CA LEU A 110 -9.60 -19.67 4.92
C LEU A 110 -8.65 -18.99 5.92
N TYR A 111 -8.29 -17.73 5.67
CA TYR A 111 -7.48 -16.94 6.60
C TYR A 111 -8.20 -16.64 7.92
N ILE A 112 -9.49 -16.30 7.87
CA ILE A 112 -10.30 -16.05 9.07
C ILE A 112 -10.41 -17.32 9.93
N ASP A 113 -10.68 -18.45 9.29
CA ASP A 113 -10.80 -19.73 9.97
C ASP A 113 -9.47 -20.08 10.64
N ILE A 114 -8.37 -20.04 9.87
CA ILE A 114 -7.06 -20.44 10.38
C ILE A 114 -6.56 -19.52 11.51
N LYS A 115 -6.77 -18.19 11.41
CA LYS A 115 -6.33 -17.25 12.46
C LYS A 115 -7.12 -17.44 13.76
N LYS A 116 -8.41 -17.82 13.67
CA LYS A 116 -9.28 -18.09 14.81
C LYS A 116 -8.94 -19.41 15.46
N THR A 117 -8.83 -20.47 14.66
CA THR A 117 -8.46 -21.82 15.14
C THR A 117 -7.16 -21.79 15.91
N TYR A 118 -6.17 -21.03 15.43
CA TYR A 118 -4.83 -20.99 16.00
C TYR A 118 -4.55 -19.76 16.86
N ARG A 119 -5.56 -18.91 17.13
CA ARG A 119 -5.46 -17.76 18.03
C ARG A 119 -4.23 -16.87 17.78
N VAL A 120 -3.98 -16.54 16.52
CA VAL A 120 -2.85 -15.67 16.14
C VAL A 120 -2.97 -14.33 16.87
N PRO A 121 -1.97 -13.89 17.66
CA PRO A 121 -2.04 -12.65 18.44
C PRO A 121 -2.31 -11.41 17.58
N ASN A 122 -3.04 -10.43 18.12
CA ASN A 122 -3.09 -9.09 17.53
C ASN A 122 -1.69 -8.47 17.54
N SER A 123 -1.44 -7.53 16.63
CA SER A 123 -0.13 -6.91 16.40
C SER A 123 0.95 -7.87 15.90
N THR A 124 0.61 -9.08 15.46
CA THR A 124 1.58 -9.98 14.80
C THR A 124 1.96 -9.39 13.46
N ILE A 125 3.26 -9.21 13.23
CA ILE A 125 3.82 -8.66 11.98
C ILE A 125 4.49 -9.79 11.20
N PHE A 126 4.09 -9.95 9.94
CA PHE A 126 4.60 -10.94 9.00
C PHE A 126 5.48 -10.26 7.96
N TYR A 127 6.52 -10.95 7.50
CA TYR A 127 7.32 -10.55 6.35
C TYR A 127 7.11 -11.52 5.18
N ILE A 128 6.82 -10.99 4.00
CA ILE A 128 6.55 -11.80 2.81
C ILE A 128 7.39 -11.29 1.65
N GLN A 129 8.19 -12.18 1.05
CA GLN A 129 8.90 -11.94 -0.19
C GLN A 129 8.44 -12.92 -1.25
N GLN A 130 7.99 -12.41 -2.40
CA GLN A 130 7.58 -13.21 -3.54
C GLN A 130 7.85 -12.45 -4.84
N ASN A 131 8.39 -13.13 -5.86
CA ASN A 131 8.65 -12.54 -7.19
C ASN A 131 9.46 -11.23 -7.17
N GLY A 132 10.39 -11.08 -6.22
CA GLY A 132 11.19 -9.86 -6.07
C GLY A 132 10.52 -8.72 -5.29
N GLU A 133 9.21 -8.83 -5.03
CA GLU A 133 8.44 -7.92 -4.18
C GLU A 133 8.50 -8.34 -2.72
N GLN A 134 8.47 -7.35 -1.83
CA GLN A 134 8.65 -7.52 -0.39
C GLN A 134 7.60 -6.71 0.36
N TYR A 135 6.91 -7.37 1.29
CA TYR A 135 5.79 -6.82 2.04
C TYR A 135 5.97 -7.06 3.54
N VAL A 136 5.53 -6.10 4.33
CA VAL A 136 5.29 -6.28 5.75
C VAL A 136 3.78 -6.24 5.95
N ILE A 137 3.23 -7.20 6.67
CA ILE A 137 1.79 -7.31 6.89
C ILE A 137 1.54 -7.39 8.38
N ARG A 138 0.76 -6.45 8.91
CA ARG A 138 0.39 -6.42 10.32
C ARG A 138 -1.03 -6.93 10.49
N LYS A 139 -1.20 -7.89 11.40
CA LYS A 139 -2.50 -8.44 11.77
C LYS A 139 -3.05 -7.67 12.95
N GLU A 140 -4.20 -7.04 12.74
CA GLU A 140 -4.97 -6.39 13.79
C GLU A 140 -6.23 -7.19 14.11
N GLU A 141 -7.00 -6.72 15.09
CA GLU A 141 -8.20 -7.42 15.56
C GLU A 141 -9.19 -7.64 14.40
N ASN A 142 -9.54 -6.56 13.71
CA ASN A 142 -10.60 -6.52 12.71
C ASN A 142 -10.11 -6.17 11.31
N HIS A 143 -8.80 -6.06 11.10
CA HIS A 143 -8.23 -5.75 9.81
C HIS A 143 -6.83 -6.34 9.62
N LEU A 144 -6.40 -6.39 8.36
CA LEU A 144 -5.03 -6.62 7.95
C LEU A 144 -4.49 -5.31 7.36
N GLU A 145 -3.30 -4.91 7.77
CA GLU A 145 -2.60 -3.75 7.24
C GLU A 145 -1.42 -4.23 6.40
N PHE A 146 -1.27 -3.69 5.19
CA PHE A 146 -0.22 -4.09 4.26
C PHE A 146 0.71 -2.90 4.00
N TYR A 147 2.00 -3.17 4.07
CA TYR A 147 3.08 -2.19 3.92
C TYR A 147 4.06 -2.67 2.87
N SER A 148 4.46 -1.77 1.96
CA SER A 148 5.59 -2.01 1.07
C SER A 148 6.86 -2.05 1.93
N PHE A 149 7.59 -3.16 1.91
CA PHE A 149 8.77 -3.32 2.77
C PHE A 149 9.78 -2.20 2.56
N ARG A 150 10.02 -1.79 1.30
CA ARG A 150 11.06 -0.80 1.01
C ARG A 150 10.67 0.63 1.37
N GLN A 151 9.38 0.95 1.28
CA GLN A 151 8.89 2.32 1.42
C GLN A 151 8.30 2.58 2.81
N GLN A 152 7.78 1.55 3.46
CA GLN A 152 6.92 1.67 4.65
C GLN A 152 7.35 0.70 5.76
N PHE A 153 8.64 0.30 5.81
CA PHE A 153 9.13 -0.57 6.87
C PHE A 153 8.84 0.01 8.25
N ASP A 154 9.35 1.21 8.53
CA ASP A 154 9.20 1.87 9.83
C ASP A 154 7.72 2.13 10.16
N GLU A 155 6.90 2.42 9.14
CA GLU A 155 5.46 2.64 9.28
C GLU A 155 4.74 1.41 9.86
N ALA A 156 5.14 0.19 9.46
CA ALA A 156 4.54 -1.05 9.93
C ALA A 156 4.74 -1.31 11.44
N PHE A 157 5.75 -0.68 12.04
CA PHE A 157 6.11 -0.86 13.46
C PHE A 157 5.61 0.27 14.37
N LYS A 158 5.03 1.35 13.84
CA LYS A 158 4.44 2.39 14.69
C LYS A 158 3.25 1.84 15.49
N GLU A 159 3.06 2.34 16.70
CA GLU A 159 1.92 1.93 17.53
C GLU A 159 0.60 2.63 17.14
N ASP A 160 0.66 3.85 16.62
CA ASP A 160 -0.50 4.65 16.22
C ASP A 160 -0.25 5.41 14.91
N ASP A 161 -1.34 5.96 14.34
CA ASP A 161 -1.35 6.80 13.13
C ASP A 161 -0.67 6.18 11.91
N ARG A 162 -0.75 4.85 11.80
CA ARG A 162 -0.19 4.09 10.67
C ARG A 162 -0.95 4.34 9.39
N LEU A 163 -0.20 4.44 8.29
CA LEU A 163 -0.75 4.59 6.94
C LEU A 163 -0.32 3.43 6.03
N PRO A 164 -1.00 2.27 6.09
CA PRO A 164 -0.73 1.17 5.16
C PRO A 164 -1.09 1.54 3.72
N PHE A 165 -0.41 0.96 2.72
CA PHE A 165 -0.77 1.22 1.32
C PHE A 165 -2.08 0.57 0.90
N PHE A 166 -2.47 -0.53 1.57
CA PHE A 166 -3.86 -0.98 1.61
C PHE A 166 -4.16 -1.73 2.90
N ALA A 167 -5.45 -1.83 3.22
CA ALA A 167 -5.94 -2.62 4.31
C ALA A 167 -7.10 -3.52 3.87
N ILE A 168 -7.28 -4.64 4.57
CA ILE A 168 -8.48 -5.46 4.46
C ILE A 168 -9.21 -5.34 5.79
N GLU A 169 -10.37 -4.69 5.79
CA GLU A 169 -11.26 -4.59 6.95
C GLU A 169 -12.24 -5.75 6.95
N TYR A 170 -12.52 -6.32 8.12
CA TYR A 170 -13.51 -7.37 8.31
C TYR A 170 -14.70 -6.83 9.09
N LYS A 171 -15.86 -6.76 8.43
CA LYS A 171 -17.10 -6.21 9.01
C LYS A 171 -18.07 -7.32 9.40
N SER A 172 -18.82 -7.05 10.46
CA SER A 172 -20.07 -7.77 10.76
C SER A 172 -21.17 -7.36 9.79
N LYS A 173 -22.26 -8.14 9.72
CA LYS A 173 -23.39 -7.78 8.87
C LYS A 173 -23.96 -6.40 9.18
N ASP A 174 -23.97 -6.03 10.45
CA ASP A 174 -24.63 -4.82 10.95
C ASP A 174 -23.76 -3.56 10.78
N GLU A 175 -22.45 -3.72 10.57
CA GLU A 175 -21.50 -2.64 10.25
C GLU A 175 -21.46 -2.30 8.75
N MET A 176 -22.11 -3.09 7.90
CA MET A 176 -22.07 -2.92 6.45
C MET A 176 -23.15 -1.97 5.94
N SER A 177 -22.80 -1.15 4.95
CA SER A 177 -23.79 -0.36 4.22
C SER A 177 -24.66 -1.24 3.32
N GLN A 178 -25.79 -0.71 2.84
CA GLN A 178 -26.62 -1.44 1.87
C GLN A 178 -25.87 -1.79 0.58
N LYS A 179 -24.94 -0.91 0.13
CA LYS A 179 -24.08 -1.18 -1.02
C LYS A 179 -23.15 -2.37 -0.76
N ASP A 180 -22.54 -2.42 0.43
CA ASP A 180 -21.66 -3.52 0.86
C ASP A 180 -22.41 -4.85 0.91
N ILE A 181 -23.61 -4.84 1.49
CA ILE A 181 -24.49 -6.02 1.54
C ILE A 181 -24.85 -6.50 0.14
N HIS A 182 -25.24 -5.58 -0.76
CA HIS A 182 -25.59 -5.94 -2.13
C HIS A 182 -24.39 -6.53 -2.88
N TRP A 183 -23.21 -5.94 -2.70
CA TRP A 183 -21.98 -6.43 -3.32
C TRP A 183 -21.61 -7.84 -2.82
N ILE A 184 -21.49 -8.05 -1.51
CA ILE A 184 -21.00 -9.34 -0.99
C ILE A 184 -21.97 -10.48 -1.30
N LYS A 185 -23.27 -10.18 -1.40
CA LYS A 185 -24.32 -11.11 -1.83
C LYS A 185 -24.10 -11.69 -3.23
N LYS A 186 -23.30 -11.03 -4.09
CA LYS A 186 -22.90 -11.60 -5.39
C LYS A 186 -22.03 -12.86 -5.23
N TYR A 187 -21.35 -13.01 -4.10
CA TYR A 187 -20.40 -14.09 -3.83
C TYR A 187 -20.86 -15.05 -2.74
N ARG A 188 -21.51 -14.54 -1.67
CA ARG A 188 -21.99 -15.35 -0.55
C ARG A 188 -23.03 -14.62 0.31
N TYR A 189 -23.68 -15.35 1.22
CA TYR A 189 -24.52 -14.72 2.24
C TYR A 189 -23.66 -13.93 3.25
N PRO A 190 -24.02 -12.67 3.58
CA PRO A 190 -23.34 -11.88 4.61
C PRO A 190 -23.28 -12.58 5.97
N LYS A 191 -22.08 -12.72 6.53
CA LYS A 191 -21.87 -13.31 7.87
C LYS A 191 -22.20 -12.30 8.97
N LYS A 192 -22.71 -12.76 10.12
CA LYS A 192 -23.07 -11.88 11.24
C LYS A 192 -21.84 -11.39 11.97
N GLU A 193 -20.81 -12.22 12.06
CA GLU A 193 -19.53 -11.94 12.69
C GLU A 193 -18.63 -11.07 11.79
N LYS A 194 -17.57 -10.48 12.38
CA LYS A 194 -16.54 -9.69 11.69
C LYS A 194 -15.68 -10.53 10.76
N GLU A 195 -16.28 -10.97 9.67
CA GLU A 195 -15.72 -11.94 8.72
C GLU A 195 -15.96 -11.55 7.26
N ASN A 196 -16.65 -10.45 7.00
CA ASN A 196 -16.90 -9.96 5.65
C ASN A 196 -15.74 -9.06 5.21
N PRO A 197 -14.90 -9.48 4.25
CA PRO A 197 -13.69 -8.74 3.90
C PRO A 197 -14.00 -7.59 2.94
N PHE A 198 -13.42 -6.42 3.22
CA PHE A 198 -13.49 -5.22 2.41
C PHE A 198 -12.09 -4.66 2.18
N ILE A 199 -11.73 -4.44 0.93
CA ILE A 199 -10.42 -3.89 0.57
C ILE A 199 -10.52 -2.36 0.58
N HIS A 200 -9.66 -1.75 1.36
CA HIS A 200 -9.43 -0.31 1.41
C HIS A 200 -8.07 -0.02 0.80
N ILE A 201 -8.06 0.63 -0.36
CA ILE A 201 -6.84 1.07 -1.02
C ILE A 201 -6.96 2.56 -1.32
N GLU A 202 -5.86 3.30 -1.19
CA GLU A 202 -5.74 4.67 -1.69
C GLU A 202 -5.25 4.67 -3.15
N VAL A 203 -5.87 3.88 -4.04
CA VAL A 203 -5.53 3.78 -5.48
C VAL A 203 -6.76 4.01 -6.32
N ALA A 204 -6.64 4.92 -7.30
CA ALA A 204 -7.77 5.43 -8.06
C ALA A 204 -8.45 4.37 -8.95
N ARG A 205 -7.77 3.24 -9.22
CA ARG A 205 -8.28 2.07 -9.96
C ARG A 205 -7.54 0.80 -9.55
N ILE A 206 -8.24 -0.16 -8.97
CA ILE A 206 -7.75 -1.53 -8.83
C ILE A 206 -8.01 -2.31 -10.14
N SER A 207 -7.11 -3.22 -10.48
CA SER A 207 -7.27 -4.17 -11.59
C SER A 207 -7.42 -5.59 -11.03
N GLN A 208 -7.87 -6.53 -11.86
CA GLN A 208 -7.92 -7.95 -11.48
C GLN A 208 -6.55 -8.47 -11.05
N SER A 209 -5.46 -8.04 -11.72
CA SER A 209 -4.09 -8.43 -11.33
C SER A 209 -3.76 -8.01 -9.90
N ILE A 210 -4.12 -6.79 -9.49
CA ILE A 210 -3.89 -6.32 -8.12
C ILE A 210 -4.73 -7.13 -7.14
N LEU A 211 -5.99 -7.42 -7.47
CA LEU A 211 -6.85 -8.26 -6.63
C LEU A 211 -6.29 -9.69 -6.47
N ASP A 212 -5.71 -10.25 -7.53
CA ASP A 212 -5.04 -11.54 -7.51
C ASP A 212 -3.78 -11.51 -6.65
N ASP A 213 -3.00 -10.41 -6.70
CA ASP A 213 -1.85 -10.19 -5.82
C ASP A 213 -2.24 -10.13 -4.34
N ILE A 214 -3.28 -9.37 -4.01
CA ILE A 214 -3.84 -9.31 -2.66
C ILE A 214 -4.26 -10.72 -2.20
N THR A 215 -4.96 -11.45 -3.06
CA THR A 215 -5.39 -12.83 -2.78
C THR A 215 -4.19 -13.76 -2.51
N ARG A 216 -3.11 -13.63 -3.28
CA ARG A 216 -1.85 -14.36 -3.05
C ARG A 216 -1.24 -14.03 -1.69
N LEU A 217 -1.21 -12.77 -1.29
CA LEU A 217 -0.68 -12.38 0.02
C LEU A 217 -1.48 -12.98 1.18
N ILE A 218 -2.82 -12.98 1.11
CA ILE A 218 -3.67 -13.65 2.10
C ILE A 218 -3.37 -15.15 2.15
N HIS A 219 -3.20 -15.78 0.99
CA HIS A 219 -2.82 -17.19 0.92
C HIS A 219 -1.44 -17.45 1.55
N ARG A 220 -0.48 -16.53 1.41
CA ARG A 220 0.83 -16.65 2.08
C ARG A 220 0.69 -16.55 3.59
N LEU A 221 -0.14 -15.63 4.12
CA LEU A 221 -0.45 -15.58 5.56
C LEU A 221 -1.03 -16.91 6.05
N TYR A 222 -2.03 -17.45 5.35
CA TYR A 222 -2.59 -18.78 5.64
C TYR A 222 -1.49 -19.86 5.70
N THR A 223 -0.56 -19.84 4.75
CA THR A 223 0.55 -20.81 4.68
C THR A 223 1.53 -20.66 5.85
N ILE A 224 1.90 -19.43 6.21
CA ILE A 224 2.78 -19.14 7.36
C ILE A 224 2.12 -19.65 8.64
N ILE A 225 0.85 -19.27 8.88
CA ILE A 225 0.10 -19.66 10.06
C ILE A 225 0.03 -21.18 10.19
N GLY A 226 -0.36 -21.88 9.11
CA GLY A 226 -0.43 -23.34 9.14
C GLY A 226 0.92 -24.03 9.35
N ARG A 227 2.03 -23.43 8.91
CA ARG A 227 3.38 -24.00 9.11
C ARG A 227 3.85 -23.84 10.55
N PHE A 228 3.71 -22.63 11.10
CA PHE A 228 4.11 -22.32 12.47
C PHE A 228 3.38 -23.21 13.47
N GLU A 229 2.08 -23.40 13.25
CA GLU A 229 1.24 -24.24 14.09
C GLU A 229 1.62 -25.73 14.02
N ARG A 230 1.78 -26.29 12.81
CA ARG A 230 2.27 -27.67 12.66
C ARG A 230 3.65 -27.87 13.31
N GLY A 231 4.49 -26.84 13.29
CA GLY A 231 5.79 -26.83 13.94
C GLY A 231 5.77 -26.53 15.43
N LYS A 232 4.60 -26.18 16.00
CA LYS A 232 4.44 -25.68 17.38
C LYS A 232 5.38 -24.51 17.71
N VAL A 233 5.58 -23.64 16.72
CA VAL A 233 6.42 -22.44 16.80
C VAL A 233 5.52 -21.25 17.16
N PRO A 234 5.91 -20.39 18.13
CA PRO A 234 5.10 -19.22 18.48
C PRO A 234 4.96 -18.24 17.30
N PHE A 235 3.94 -17.39 17.28
CA PHE A 235 3.85 -16.33 16.25
C PHE A 235 4.66 -15.09 16.59
N THR A 236 4.93 -14.88 17.87
CA THR A 236 5.67 -13.74 18.39
C THR A 236 6.98 -14.23 19.00
N GLU A 237 8.09 -13.78 18.44
CA GLU A 237 9.42 -14.00 18.99
C GLU A 237 10.15 -12.65 18.99
N VAL A 238 10.94 -12.39 20.03
CA VAL A 238 11.65 -11.12 20.19
C VAL A 238 12.56 -10.89 18.99
N ASP A 239 12.48 -9.69 18.42
CA ASP A 239 13.26 -9.22 17.26
C ASP A 239 13.19 -10.12 16.03
N LYS A 240 12.12 -10.89 15.85
CA LYS A 240 11.93 -11.79 14.71
C LYS A 240 10.50 -11.77 14.17
N LEU A 241 10.37 -11.85 12.86
CA LEU A 241 9.09 -11.85 12.15
C LEU A 241 8.82 -13.21 11.49
N PRO A 242 7.64 -13.80 11.67
CA PRO A 242 7.18 -14.91 10.84
C PRO A 242 7.23 -14.55 9.36
N THR A 243 7.80 -15.44 8.55
CA THR A 243 8.26 -15.11 7.22
C THR A 243 7.85 -16.14 6.18
N TYR A 244 7.53 -15.65 4.98
CA TYR A 244 7.43 -16.43 3.74
C TYR A 244 8.38 -15.85 2.71
N ILE A 245 9.34 -16.65 2.20
CA ILE A 245 10.24 -16.25 1.12
C ILE A 245 10.09 -17.24 -0.02
N GLU A 246 9.76 -16.73 -1.20
CA GLU A 246 9.77 -17.46 -2.47
C GLU A 246 10.86 -16.88 -3.38
N GLN A 247 11.82 -17.72 -3.75
CA GLN A 247 12.93 -17.38 -4.64
C GLN A 247 13.24 -18.57 -5.56
N ASP A 248 13.27 -18.33 -6.87
CA ASP A 248 13.55 -19.35 -7.90
C ASP A 248 12.68 -20.62 -7.74
N GLY A 249 11.40 -20.42 -7.40
CA GLY A 249 10.42 -21.49 -7.17
C GLY A 249 10.60 -22.27 -5.86
N LYS A 250 11.59 -21.91 -5.01
CA LYS A 250 11.79 -22.50 -3.69
C LYS A 250 11.13 -21.65 -2.62
N VAL A 251 10.41 -22.30 -1.71
CA VAL A 251 9.68 -21.67 -0.62
C VAL A 251 10.34 -21.97 0.72
N THR A 252 10.65 -20.92 1.46
CA THR A 252 11.16 -20.97 2.84
C THR A 252 10.17 -20.29 3.77
N ILE A 253 9.82 -20.96 4.87
CA ILE A 253 8.93 -20.42 5.90
C ILE A 253 9.59 -20.63 7.25
N GLY A 254 9.68 -19.56 8.03
CA GLY A 254 10.36 -19.55 9.33
C GLY A 254 10.39 -18.13 9.89
N TYR A 255 11.44 -17.79 10.62
CA TYR A 255 11.65 -16.43 11.10
C TYR A 255 12.72 -15.70 10.33
N VAL A 256 12.59 -14.38 10.26
CA VAL A 256 13.66 -13.46 9.89
C VAL A 256 13.93 -12.49 11.04
N PRO A 257 15.19 -12.26 11.44
CA PRO A 257 15.53 -11.21 12.40
C PRO A 257 15.22 -9.82 11.86
N ILE A 258 14.67 -8.93 12.69
CA ILE A 258 14.40 -7.53 12.32
C ILE A 258 15.71 -6.84 11.89
N LEU A 259 16.81 -7.06 12.61
CA LEU A 259 18.14 -6.53 12.25
C LEU A 259 18.60 -6.97 10.84
N GLN A 260 18.22 -8.18 10.39
CA GLN A 260 18.53 -8.63 9.04
C GLN A 260 17.73 -7.83 8.00
N LEU A 261 16.45 -7.58 8.28
CA LEU A 261 15.60 -6.77 7.42
C LEU A 261 16.09 -5.33 7.31
N GLU A 262 16.51 -4.72 8.43
CA GLU A 262 17.11 -3.38 8.45
C GLU A 262 18.39 -3.32 7.59
N ARG A 263 19.26 -4.33 7.66
CA ARG A 263 20.45 -4.42 6.81
C ARG A 263 20.08 -4.52 5.33
N ILE A 264 19.06 -5.30 4.98
CA ILE A 264 18.58 -5.41 3.59
C ILE A 264 18.08 -4.05 3.09
N LEU A 265 17.41 -3.26 3.94
CA LEU A 265 16.98 -1.90 3.60
C LEU A 265 18.17 -0.95 3.39
N GLN A 266 19.23 -1.08 4.17
CA GLN A 266 20.43 -0.24 4.07
C GLN A 266 21.31 -0.59 2.87
N GLN A 267 21.53 -1.87 2.58
CA GLN A 267 22.39 -2.32 1.48
C GLN A 267 21.90 -1.89 0.10
N LYS A 268 20.59 -1.66 -0.07
CA LYS A 268 20.02 -1.13 -1.32
C LYS A 268 19.99 0.39 -1.42
N LYS A 269 20.19 1.11 -0.30
CA LYS A 269 20.37 2.58 -0.28
C LYS A 269 21.79 3.01 -0.65
N SER A 270 22.73 2.06 -0.80
CA SER A 270 24.09 2.30 -1.28
C SER A 270 24.26 1.75 -2.70
N PRO A 271 23.80 2.45 -3.75
CA PRO A 271 24.22 2.10 -5.09
C PRO A 271 25.66 2.62 -5.29
N ASN A 272 26.60 1.68 -5.45
CA ASN A 272 28.00 1.84 -5.90
C ASN A 272 29.02 2.40 -4.89
N ASN A 273 29.94 1.52 -4.47
CA ASN A 273 31.37 1.77 -4.69
C ASN A 273 31.73 1.23 -6.08
#